data_AF-A0A846MSM6-F1
#
_entry.id   AF-A0A846MSM6-F1
#
_cell.length_a   1.000
_cell.length_b   1.000
_cell.length_c   1.000
_cell.angle_alpha   90.00
_cell.angle_beta   90.00
_cell.angle_gamma   90.00
#
_symmetry.space_group_name_H-M   'P 1'
#
loop_
_entity.id
_entity.type
_entity.pdbx_description
1 polymer ?
#
loop_
_entity_poly.entity_id
_entity_poly.type
_entity_poly.pdbx_seq_one_letter_code
_entity_poly.pdbx_strand_id
1 'polypeptide(L)'
;MRKKGEKGFLTIKGKSEGIRRVEFEYEIPVEDVEQMLCVLPLPKVEKTRYEVEYAGKCWEIDVFHGENEGLILAEVELNSETENIETPPWVGKEVSNDVRYFNQYLAFYPFRTWANR
;
A
#
# COMPACT_ATOMS: atom_id res chain seq x y z
N MET A 1 8.29 -3.08 -6.61
CA MET A 1 9.61 -2.58 -6.18
C MET A 1 9.44 -1.23 -5.51
N ARG A 2 10.26 -0.92 -4.50
CA ARG A 2 10.23 0.37 -3.79
C ARG A 2 11.64 0.80 -3.41
N LYS A 3 11.86 2.11 -3.34
CA LYS A 3 13.06 2.73 -2.78
C LYS A 3 12.70 3.35 -1.42
N LYS A 4 13.48 3.06 -0.37
CA LYS A 4 13.34 3.66 0.97
C LYS A 4 14.71 4.22 1.37
N GLY A 5 14.92 5.53 1.19
CA GLY A 5 16.22 6.15 1.35
C GLY A 5 17.24 5.61 0.34
N GLU A 6 18.34 5.05 0.85
CA GLU A 6 19.41 4.41 0.04
C GLU A 6 19.20 2.92 -0.19
N LYS A 7 18.08 2.35 0.28
CA LYS A 7 17.77 0.91 0.13
C LYS A 7 16.72 0.66 -0.93
N GLY A 8 16.92 -0.40 -1.71
CA GLY A 8 15.95 -0.93 -2.66
C GLY A 8 15.27 -2.20 -2.14
N PHE A 9 13.99 -2.38 -2.46
CA PHE A 9 13.25 -3.59 -2.11
C PHE A 9 12.44 -4.12 -3.30
N LEU A 10 12.49 -5.43 -3.49
CA LEU A 10 11.63 -6.18 -4.39
C LEU A 10 10.67 -7.05 -3.58
N THR A 11 9.38 -6.75 -3.70
CA THR A 11 8.31 -7.54 -3.07
C THR A 11 7.59 -8.36 -4.14
N ILE A 12 7.55 -9.67 -3.97
CA ILE A 12 6.77 -10.61 -4.77
C ILE A 12 5.55 -11.00 -3.94
N LYS A 13 4.37 -10.69 -4.45
CA LYS A 13 3.11 -10.96 -3.74
C LYS A 13 2.36 -12.11 -4.39
N GLY A 14 2.08 -13.17 -3.63
CA GLY A 14 1.31 -14.32 -4.06
C GLY A 14 -0.17 -14.01 -4.31
N LYS A 15 -0.98 -15.03 -4.58
CA LYS A 15 -2.43 -14.88 -4.71
C LYS A 15 -3.05 -14.53 -3.35
N SER A 16 -4.04 -13.64 -3.33
CA SER A 16 -4.81 -13.34 -2.11
C SER A 16 -5.84 -14.45 -1.81
N GLU A 17 -5.99 -14.79 -0.53
CA GLU A 17 -7.05 -15.64 0.01
C GLU A 17 -7.80 -14.85 1.10
N GLY A 18 -8.94 -14.26 0.74
CA GLY A 18 -9.63 -13.30 1.60
C GLY A 18 -8.79 -12.04 1.84
N ILE A 19 -8.59 -11.68 3.11
CA ILE A 19 -7.72 -10.56 3.52
C ILE A 19 -6.25 -10.97 3.69
N ARG A 20 -5.91 -12.25 3.49
CA ARG A 20 -4.54 -12.76 3.65
C ARG A 20 -3.82 -12.82 2.32
N ARG A 21 -2.52 -12.55 2.34
CA ARG A 21 -1.64 -12.67 1.18
C ARG A 21 -0.25 -13.09 1.60
N VAL A 22 0.32 -14.07 0.89
CA VAL A 22 1.73 -14.43 1.05
C VAL A 22 2.58 -13.40 0.31
N GLU A 23 3.59 -12.84 0.99
CA GLU A 23 4.52 -11.88 0.41
C GLU A 23 5.97 -12.31 0.69
N PHE A 24 6.83 -12.18 -0.32
CA PHE A 24 8.28 -12.37 -0.21
C PHE A 24 8.94 -11.04 -0.48
N GLU A 25 9.77 -10.57 0.45
CA GLU A 25 10.47 -9.30 0.33
C GLU A 25 11.98 -9.52 0.35
N TYR A 26 12.67 -8.91 -0.62
CA TYR A 26 14.13 -8.98 -0.77
C TYR A 26 14.69 -7.57 -0.82
N GLU A 27 15.75 -7.31 -0.05
CA GLU A 27 16.59 -6.14 -0.25
C GLU A 27 17.40 -6.34 -1.54
N ILE A 28 17.42 -5.32 -2.40
CA ILE A 28 18.15 -5.29 -3.66
C ILE A 28 18.91 -3.97 -3.79
N PRO A 29 19.98 -3.89 -4.60
CA PRO A 29 20.68 -2.63 -4.86
C PRO A 29 19.71 -1.52 -5.28
N VAL A 30 19.96 -0.28 -4.83
CA VAL A 30 19.08 0.85 -5.14
C VAL A 30 19.11 1.18 -6.63
N GLU A 31 20.26 0.98 -7.27
CA GLU A 31 20.48 1.15 -8.70
C GLU A 31 19.59 0.19 -9.51
N ASP A 32 19.42 -1.05 -9.04
CA ASP A 32 18.53 -2.03 -9.69
C ASP A 32 17.07 -1.57 -9.62
N VAL A 33 16.63 -1.02 -8.48
CA VAL A 33 15.27 -0.46 -8.35
C VAL A 33 15.07 0.69 -9.32
N GLU A 34 16.02 1.62 -9.42
CA GLU A 34 15.93 2.78 -10.31
C GLU A 34 15.89 2.37 -11.77
N GLN A 35 16.77 1.45 -12.18
CA GLN A 35 16.77 0.91 -13.54
C GLN A 35 15.44 0.21 -13.84
N MET A 36 14.97 -0.68 -12.97
CA MET A 36 13.71 -1.40 -13.16
C MET A 36 12.50 -0.45 -13.24
N LEU A 37 12.44 0.59 -12.40
CA LEU A 37 11.37 1.61 -12.43
C LEU A 37 11.40 2.46 -13.72
N CYS A 38 12.57 2.59 -14.36
CA CYS A 38 12.74 3.33 -15.60
C CYS A 38 12.39 2.48 -16.83
N VAL A 39 12.82 1.21 -16.86
CA VAL A 39 12.73 0.36 -18.07
C VAL A 39 11.45 -0.47 -18.15
N LEU A 40 10.83 -0.80 -17.00
CA LEU A 40 9.63 -1.62 -17.00
C LEU A 40 8.40 -0.73 -17.22
N PRO A 41 7.52 -1.05 -18.18
CA PRO A 41 6.28 -0.33 -18.44
C PRO A 41 5.20 -0.75 -17.42
N LEU A 42 5.57 -0.82 -16.15
CA LEU A 42 4.65 -1.18 -15.08
C LEU A 42 3.93 0.08 -14.58
N PRO A 43 2.64 -0.04 -14.24
CA PRO A 43 1.92 1.05 -13.62
C PRO A 43 2.57 1.43 -12.28
N LYS A 44 2.64 2.74 -12.02
CA LYS A 44 3.31 3.32 -10.85
C LYS A 44 2.28 3.77 -9.83
N VAL A 45 2.57 3.51 -8.57
CA VAL A 45 1.82 4.03 -7.42
C VAL A 45 2.81 4.83 -6.58
N GLU A 46 2.56 6.12 -6.46
CA GLU A 46 3.39 7.06 -5.71
C GLU A 46 2.67 7.40 -4.41
N LYS A 47 3.35 7.26 -3.27
CA LYS A 47 2.78 7.56 -1.96
C LYS A 47 3.86 7.88 -0.93
N THR A 48 3.50 8.67 0.06
CA THR A 48 4.27 8.82 1.30
C THR A 48 3.58 8.01 2.38
N ARG A 49 4.32 7.08 3.00
CA ARG A 49 3.84 6.27 4.11
C ARG A 49 4.30 6.86 5.44
N TYR A 50 3.36 7.05 6.35
CA TYR A 50 3.60 7.40 7.74
C TYR A 50 3.24 6.21 8.63
N GLU A 51 3.98 6.02 9.71
CA GLU A 51 3.71 4.97 10.70
C GLU A 51 3.24 5.66 11.99
N VAL A 52 2.09 5.25 12.51
CA VAL A 52 1.49 5.82 13.73
C VAL A 52 1.13 4.70 14.70
N GLU A 53 1.71 4.74 15.89
CA GLU A 53 1.34 3.84 16.98
C GLU A 53 0.03 4.31 17.63
N TYR A 54 -0.96 3.42 17.69
CA TYR A 54 -2.23 3.66 18.38
C TYR A 54 -2.75 2.37 19.01
N ALA A 55 -3.07 2.43 20.30
CA ALA A 55 -3.59 1.29 21.06
C ALA A 55 -2.78 -0.02 20.91
N GLY A 56 -1.45 0.09 20.83
CA GLY A 56 -0.55 -1.06 20.69
C GLY A 56 -0.50 -1.67 19.28
N LYS A 57 -1.00 -0.95 18.26
CA LYS A 57 -0.91 -1.30 16.85
C LYS A 57 -0.20 -0.19 16.08
N CYS A 58 0.67 -0.58 15.15
CA CYS A 58 1.22 0.31 14.16
C CYS A 58 0.24 0.44 12.99
N TRP A 59 -0.21 1.65 12.73
CA TRP A 59 -1.04 2.01 11.59
C TRP A 59 -0.15 2.62 10.50
N GLU A 60 -0.22 2.07 9.30
CA GLU A 60 0.44 2.60 8.12
C GLU A 60 -0.52 3.54 7.37
N ILE A 61 -0.22 4.84 7.36
CA ILE A 61 -1.00 5.86 6.67
C ILE A 61 -0.32 6.19 5.34
N ASP A 62 -0.94 5.78 4.25
CA ASP A 62 -0.51 6.06 2.89
C ASP A 62 -1.20 7.30 2.33
N VAL A 63 -0.42 8.36 2.10
CA VAL A 63 -0.87 9.55 1.36
C VAL A 63 -0.43 9.40 -0.09
N PHE A 64 -1.38 9.19 -1.00
CA PHE A 64 -1.10 8.94 -2.41
C PHE A 64 -0.88 10.24 -3.18
N HIS A 65 0.00 10.16 -4.19
CA HIS A 65 0.43 11.26 -5.06
C HIS A 65 0.16 10.94 -6.53
N GLY A 66 0.41 11.92 -7.41
CA GLY A 66 0.31 11.77 -8.85
C GLY A 66 -1.12 11.40 -9.29
N GLU A 67 -1.26 10.32 -10.04
CA GLU A 67 -2.57 9.86 -10.56
C GLU A 67 -3.53 9.35 -9.47
N ASN A 68 -3.01 9.12 -8.26
CA ASN A 68 -3.81 8.73 -7.10
C ASN A 68 -3.96 9.86 -6.05
N GLU A 69 -3.57 11.09 -6.40
CA GLU A 69 -3.63 12.23 -5.49
C GLU A 69 -5.05 12.51 -4.96
N GLY A 70 -5.13 12.81 -3.66
CA GLY A 70 -6.38 13.02 -2.92
C GLY A 70 -6.89 11.78 -2.19
N LEU A 71 -6.29 10.61 -2.44
CA LEU A 71 -6.55 9.40 -1.68
C LEU A 71 -5.61 9.28 -0.48
N ILE A 72 -6.17 8.99 0.70
CA ILE A 72 -5.42 8.65 1.90
C ILE A 72 -5.98 7.32 2.41
N LEU A 73 -5.12 6.33 2.64
CA LEU A 73 -5.50 5.04 3.21
C LEU A 73 -4.75 4.79 4.51
N ALA A 74 -5.42 4.11 5.43
CA ALA A 74 -4.84 3.63 6.66
C ALA A 74 -4.94 2.11 6.69
N GLU A 75 -3.80 1.43 6.78
CA GLU A 75 -3.67 -0.01 6.85
C GLU A 75 -3.17 -0.39 8.25
N VAL A 76 -3.67 -1.49 8.82
CA VAL A 76 -3.21 -2.04 10.08
C VAL A 76 -3.15 -3.55 9.97
N GLU A 77 -2.06 -4.15 10.44
CA GLU A 77 -1.90 -5.60 10.44
C GLU A 77 -2.58 -6.24 11.65
N LEU A 78 -3.38 -7.27 11.38
CA LEU A 78 -4.03 -8.08 12.39
C LEU A 78 -3.32 -9.43 12.53
N ASN A 79 -3.17 -9.88 13.77
CA ASN A 79 -2.67 -11.21 14.11
C ASN A 79 -3.69 -12.31 13.75
N SER A 80 -4.98 -11.97 13.74
CA SER A 80 -6.07 -12.84 13.30
C SER A 80 -7.27 -12.03 12.81
N GLU A 81 -8.14 -12.66 12.02
CA GLU A 81 -9.35 -12.01 11.47
C GLU A 81 -10.38 -11.61 12.54
N THR A 82 -10.28 -12.19 13.73
CA THR A 82 -11.17 -11.91 14.87
C THR A 82 -10.51 -11.05 15.93
N GLU A 83 -9.33 -10.50 15.64
CA GLU A 83 -8.67 -9.59 16.56
C GLU A 83 -9.49 -8.31 16.70
N ASN A 84 -9.87 -7.98 17.94
CA ASN A 84 -10.48 -6.69 18.23
C ASN A 84 -9.36 -5.65 18.29
N ILE A 85 -9.52 -4.57 17.53
CA ILE A 85 -8.61 -3.42 17.57
C ILE A 85 -9.39 -2.16 17.93
N GLU A 86 -8.70 -1.21 18.57
CA GLU A 86 -9.24 0.12 18.77
C GLU A 86 -8.92 0.97 17.53
N THR A 87 -9.98 1.46 16.89
CA THR A 87 -9.86 2.29 15.69
C THR A 87 -9.60 3.75 16.10
N PRO A 88 -8.52 4.38 15.60
CA PRO A 88 -8.28 5.80 15.83
C PRO A 88 -9.43 6.68 15.31
N PRO A 89 -9.73 7.82 15.94
CA PRO A 89 -10.87 8.67 15.57
C PRO A 89 -10.74 9.34 14.20
N TRP A 90 -9.54 9.35 13.62
CA TRP A 90 -9.27 9.89 12.28
C TRP A 90 -9.46 8.85 11.16
N VAL A 91 -9.60 7.56 11.49
CA VAL A 91 -9.91 6.52 10.50
C VAL A 91 -11.36 6.68 10.06
N GLY A 92 -11.54 6.77 8.74
CA GLY A 92 -12.86 6.94 8.14
C GLY A 92 -13.53 5.60 7.82
N LYS A 93 -14.05 5.51 6.59
CA LYS A 93 -14.76 4.33 6.10
C LYS A 93 -13.84 3.12 6.01
N GLU A 94 -14.30 1.97 6.50
CA GLU A 94 -13.64 0.70 6.29
C GLU A 94 -13.76 0.24 4.82
N VAL A 95 -12.62 -0.07 4.20
CA VAL A 95 -12.51 -0.45 2.78
C VAL A 95 -11.72 -1.75 2.57
N SER A 96 -11.48 -2.53 3.63
CA SER A 96 -10.67 -3.75 3.63
C SER A 96 -11.06 -4.77 2.54
N ASN A 97 -12.35 -4.86 2.21
CA ASN A 97 -12.90 -5.78 1.22
C ASN A 97 -13.16 -5.15 -0.16
N ASP A 98 -12.90 -3.85 -0.33
CA ASP A 98 -13.11 -3.15 -1.60
C ASP A 98 -11.81 -3.15 -2.41
N VAL A 99 -11.77 -4.07 -3.38
CA VAL A 99 -10.61 -4.30 -4.26
C VAL A 99 -10.13 -3.05 -4.99
N ARG A 100 -10.97 -2.02 -5.12
CA ARG A 100 -10.60 -0.76 -5.78
C ARG A 100 -9.51 -0.02 -5.03
N TYR A 101 -9.46 -0.16 -3.70
CA TYR A 101 -8.46 0.49 -2.86
C TYR A 101 -7.14 -0.27 -2.76
N PHE A 102 -7.03 -1.45 -3.39
CA PHE A 102 -5.78 -2.19 -3.37
C PHE A 102 -4.75 -1.54 -4.28
N ASN A 103 -3.48 -1.48 -3.84
CA ASN A 103 -2.38 -0.90 -4.63
C ASN A 103 -2.30 -1.46 -6.06
N GLN A 104 -2.59 -2.76 -6.25
CA GLN A 104 -2.62 -3.36 -7.59
C GLN A 104 -3.72 -2.75 -8.45
N TYR A 105 -4.92 -2.53 -7.91
CA TYR A 105 -6.01 -1.91 -8.65
C TYR A 105 -5.71 -0.43 -8.94
N LEU A 106 -5.25 0.33 -7.95
CA LEU A 106 -4.86 1.74 -8.07
C LEU A 106 -3.75 1.98 -9.10
N ALA A 107 -2.89 0.98 -9.33
CA ALA A 107 -1.86 1.05 -10.36
C ALA A 107 -2.49 1.09 -11.77
N PHE A 108 -3.49 0.23 -12.03
CA PHE A 108 -4.14 0.14 -13.35
C PHE A 108 -5.33 1.08 -13.53
N TYR A 109 -6.01 1.44 -12.44
CA TYR A 109 -7.22 2.27 -12.43
C TYR A 109 -7.06 3.37 -11.38
N PRO A 110 -6.27 4.41 -11.67
CA PRO A 110 -5.92 5.41 -10.68
C PRO A 110 -7.15 6.11 -10.11
N PHE A 111 -7.09 6.49 -8.83
CA PHE A 111 -8.16 7.14 -8.08
C PHE A 111 -8.73 8.34 -8.83
N ARG A 112 -7.90 9.07 -9.57
CA ARG A 112 -8.36 10.21 -10.35
C ARG A 112 -9.40 9.87 -11.42
N THR A 113 -9.40 8.64 -11.92
CA THR A 113 -10.30 8.17 -12.99
C THR A 113 -11.65 7.69 -12.47
N TRP A 114 -11.85 7.65 -11.15
CA TRP A 114 -13.07 7.09 -10.57
C TRP A 114 -14.24 8.05 -10.78
N ALA A 115 -15.31 7.55 -11.41
CA ALA A 115 -16.44 8.36 -11.87
C ALA A 115 -17.23 9.06 -10.76
N ASN A 116 -17.09 8.64 -9.50
CA ASN A 116 -17.75 9.21 -8.34
C ASN A 116 -16.76 9.21 -7.15
N ARG A 117 -15.90 10.23 -7.09
CA ARG A 117 -15.01 10.45 -5.92
C ARG A 117 -15.82 10.91 -4.71
#